data_AF-A0A7S6WN46-F1
#
_entry.id   AF-A0A7S6WN46-F1
#
_cell.length_a   1.000
_cell.length_b   1.000
_cell.length_c   1.000
_cell.angle_alpha   90.00
_cell.angle_beta   90.00
_cell.angle_gamma   90.00
#
_symmetry.space_group_name_H-M   'P 1'
#
loop_
_entity.id
_entity.type
_entity.pdbx_description
1 polymer ?
#
loop_
_entity_poly.entity_id
_entity_poly.type
_entity_poly.pdbx_seq_one_letter_code
_entity_poly.pdbx_strand_id
1 'polypeptide(L)'
;MCIKPFNKQLLIILITAALIISTASIEAVVNIKSKDFYEVYLKINQTAEFKEFINYMLMIYIAEISLPVVISVYIFFTIQKYGINNIAKLVFGGMIFTKLGNIIIKLQFNSFFYYAFIILYTVLFISMIKKYRQDKDGIKDYVKVTQL
;
A
#
# COMPACT_ATOMS: atom_id res chain seq x y z
N MET A 1 -1.98 -15.75 25.55
CA MET A 1 -2.06 -14.69 24.50
C MET A 1 -3.32 -14.98 23.70
N CYS A 2 -4.40 -14.23 23.92
CA CYS A 2 -5.71 -14.54 23.33
C CYS A 2 -5.76 -13.97 21.91
N ILE A 3 -5.70 -14.84 20.90
CA ILE A 3 -5.83 -14.47 19.49
C ILE A 3 -7.30 -14.10 19.26
N LYS A 4 -7.61 -12.80 19.27
CA LYS A 4 -8.95 -12.29 18.93
C LYS A 4 -9.31 -12.65 17.47
N PRO A 5 -10.61 -12.82 17.15
CA PRO A 5 -11.05 -13.24 15.81
C PRO A 5 -10.45 -12.34 14.73
N PHE A 6 -10.03 -13.00 13.64
CA PHE A 6 -9.30 -12.37 12.54
C PHE A 6 -10.13 -11.24 11.93
N ASN A 7 -9.62 -10.02 12.03
CA ASN A 7 -10.29 -8.85 11.47
C ASN A 7 -10.16 -8.88 9.94
N LYS A 8 -11.25 -9.20 9.23
CA LYS A 8 -11.29 -9.28 7.77
C LYS A 8 -10.75 -8.02 7.09
N GLN A 9 -10.95 -6.84 7.68
CA GLN A 9 -10.44 -5.57 7.13
C GLN A 9 -8.92 -5.45 7.27
N LEU A 10 -8.36 -5.84 8.41
CA LEU A 10 -6.91 -5.90 8.60
C LEU A 10 -6.26 -6.79 7.54
N LEU A 11 -6.82 -7.97 7.33
CA LEU A 11 -6.31 -8.93 6.35
C LEU A 11 -6.35 -8.35 4.93
N ILE A 12 -7.45 -7.70 4.53
CA ILE A 12 -7.56 -7.07 3.21
C ILE A 12 -6.47 -6.01 3.03
N ILE A 13 -6.24 -5.15 4.02
CA ILE A 13 -5.24 -4.09 3.95
C ILE A 13 -3.82 -4.69 3.84
N LEU A 14 -3.50 -5.69 4.64
CA LEU A 14 -2.19 -6.35 4.62
C LEU A 14 -1.94 -7.07 3.29
N ILE A 15 -2.92 -7.83 2.78
CA ILE A 15 -2.80 -8.52 1.49
C ILE A 15 -2.66 -7.50 0.36
N THR A 16 -3.45 -6.42 0.37
CA THR A 16 -3.36 -5.39 -0.67
C THR A 16 -2.00 -4.70 -0.63
N ALA A 17 -1.48 -4.37 0.56
CA ALA A 17 -0.15 -3.80 0.72
C ALA A 17 0.94 -4.77 0.22
N ALA A 18 0.85 -6.05 0.56
CA ALA A 18 1.78 -7.07 0.07
C ALA A 18 1.76 -7.18 -1.46
N LEU A 19 0.57 -7.19 -2.08
CA LEU A 19 0.43 -7.21 -3.54
C LEU A 19 1.03 -5.96 -4.20
N ILE A 20 0.87 -4.78 -3.60
CA ILE A 20 1.50 -3.55 -4.10
C ILE A 20 3.02 -3.69 -4.06
N ILE A 21 3.58 -4.15 -2.93
CA ILE A 21 5.02 -4.33 -2.76
C ILE A 21 5.54 -5.34 -3.79
N SER A 22 4.90 -6.50 -3.93
CA SER A 22 5.31 -7.51 -4.90
C SER A 22 5.25 -7.00 -6.34
N THR A 23 4.20 -6.26 -6.70
CA THR A 23 4.06 -5.65 -8.03
C THR A 23 5.18 -4.65 -8.30
N ALA A 24 5.49 -3.79 -7.32
CA ALA A 24 6.61 -2.84 -7.40
C ALA A 24 7.96 -3.53 -7.50
N SER A 25 8.17 -4.65 -6.79
CA SER A 25 9.42 -5.42 -6.90
C SER A 25 9.61 -5.97 -8.32
N ILE A 26 8.55 -6.52 -8.91
CA ILE A 26 8.61 -7.05 -10.28
C ILE A 26 8.86 -5.91 -11.27
N GLU A 27 8.12 -4.80 -11.17
CA GLU A 27 8.30 -3.64 -12.04
C GLU A 27 9.73 -3.08 -11.97
N ALA A 28 10.30 -2.95 -10.76
CA ALA A 28 11.67 -2.47 -10.58
C ALA A 28 12.69 -3.37 -11.29
N VAL A 29 12.54 -4.70 -11.19
CA VAL A 29 13.42 -5.65 -11.90
C VAL A 29 13.27 -5.54 -13.41
N VAL A 30 12.04 -5.39 -13.90
CA VAL A 30 11.77 -5.20 -15.34
C VAL A 30 12.42 -3.90 -15.84
N ASN A 31 12.30 -2.82 -15.08
CA ASN A 31 12.85 -1.51 -15.43
C ASN A 31 14.39 -1.51 -15.44
N ILE A 32 15.03 -2.16 -14.46
CA ILE A 32 16.50 -2.29 -14.40
C ILE A 32 17.04 -3.08 -15.59
N LYS A 33 16.32 -4.10 -16.05
CA LYS A 33 16.74 -4.92 -17.20
C LYS A 33 16.46 -4.27 -18.55
N SER A 34 15.61 -3.26 -18.61
CA SER A 34 15.24 -2.59 -19.85
C SER A 34 16.34 -1.63 -20.32
N LYS A 35 16.75 -1.78 -21.57
CA LYS A 35 17.73 -0.89 -22.21
C LYS A 35 17.21 0.54 -22.34
N ASP A 36 15.91 0.70 -22.61
CA ASP A 36 15.30 2.01 -22.81
C ASP A 36 15.44 2.90 -21.57
N PHE A 37 15.23 2.33 -20.39
CA PHE A 37 15.38 3.05 -19.13
C PHE A 37 16.83 3.42 -18.82
N TYR A 38 17.77 2.55 -19.16
CA TYR A 38 19.20 2.84 -19.01
C TYR A 38 19.67 3.94 -19.96
N GLU A 39 19.23 3.92 -21.22
CA GLU A 39 19.54 4.95 -22.21
C GLU A 39 18.95 6.31 -21.82
N VAL A 40 17.72 6.34 -21.30
CA VAL A 40 17.11 7.57 -20.76
C VAL A 40 17.91 8.11 -19.58
N TYR A 41 18.36 7.24 -18.67
CA TYR A 41 19.21 7.65 -17.55
C TYR A 41 20.56 8.23 -18.01
N LEU A 42 21.22 7.61 -18.99
CA LEU A 42 22.48 8.09 -19.55
C LEU A 42 22.34 9.41 -20.31
N LYS A 43 21.20 9.67 -20.96
CA LYS A 43 20.94 10.97 -21.61
C LYS A 43 20.98 12.13 -20.61
N ILE A 44 20.57 11.87 -19.37
CA ILE A 44 20.54 12.87 -18.29
C ILE A 44 21.87 12.87 -17.53
N ASN A 45 22.49 11.70 -17.35
CA ASN A 45 23.74 11.50 -16.61
C ASN A 45 24.80 10.85 -17.49
N GLN A 46 25.37 11.64 -18.40
CA GLN A 46 26.24 11.17 -19.50
C GLN A 46 27.52 10.45 -19.06
N THR A 47 27.97 10.67 -17.82
CA THR A 47 29.19 10.06 -17.25
C THR A 47 28.90 9.04 -16.16
N ALA A 48 27.63 8.69 -15.93
CA ALA A 48 27.27 7.82 -14.82
C ALA A 48 27.59 6.35 -15.10
N GLU A 49 28.13 5.67 -14.09
CA GLU A 49 28.35 4.23 -14.15
C GLU A 49 27.02 3.46 -14.05
N PHE A 50 26.99 2.24 -14.59
CA PHE A 50 25.83 1.35 -14.48
C PHE A 50 25.40 1.09 -13.02
N LYS A 51 26.37 1.05 -12.09
CA LYS A 51 26.09 0.93 -10.65
C LYS A 51 25.21 2.06 -10.12
N GLU A 52 25.40 3.28 -10.60
CA GLU A 52 24.62 4.44 -10.18
C GLU A 52 23.18 4.36 -10.68
N PHE A 53 22.98 3.85 -11.90
CA PHE A 53 21.64 3.57 -12.43
C PHE A 53 20.87 2.56 -11.57
N ILE A 54 21.53 1.46 -11.14
CA ILE A 54 20.90 0.48 -10.24
C ILE A 54 20.51 1.15 -8.92
N ASN A 55 21.40 1.93 -8.32
CA ASN A 55 21.12 2.62 -7.07
C ASN A 55 19.96 3.60 -7.20
N TYR A 56 19.89 4.32 -8.32
CA TYR A 56 18.78 5.21 -8.63
C TYR A 56 17.45 4.46 -8.73
N MET A 57 17.43 3.34 -9.46
CA MET A 57 16.23 2.49 -9.57
C MET A 57 15.82 1.89 -8.21
N LEU A 58 16.78 1.49 -7.39
CA LEU A 58 16.52 1.02 -6.03
C LEU A 58 15.92 2.12 -5.14
N MET A 59 16.40 3.35 -5.26
CA MET A 59 15.83 4.49 -4.53
C MET A 59 14.38 4.77 -4.94
N ILE A 60 14.08 4.73 -6.24
CA ILE A 60 12.70 4.84 -6.74
C ILE A 60 11.84 3.73 -6.14
N TYR A 61 12.31 2.49 -6.20
CA TYR A 61 11.59 1.34 -5.65
C TYR A 61 11.32 1.49 -4.14
N ILE A 62 12.31 1.89 -3.34
CA ILE A 62 12.14 2.11 -1.90
C ILE A 62 11.10 3.19 -1.64
N ALA A 63 11.16 4.31 -2.38
CA ALA A 63 10.15 5.36 -2.28
C ALA A 63 8.75 4.86 -2.67
N GLU A 64 8.65 4.02 -3.71
CA GLU A 64 7.42 3.39 -4.19
C GLU A 64 6.72 2.59 -3.08
N ILE A 65 7.47 1.72 -2.39
CA ILE A 65 6.93 0.79 -1.39
C ILE A 65 6.81 1.40 0.02
N SER A 66 7.41 2.56 0.27
CA SER A 66 7.42 3.20 1.60
C SER A 66 5.99 3.39 2.17
N LEU A 67 5.07 3.88 1.36
CA LEU A 67 3.69 4.14 1.77
C LEU A 67 2.92 2.86 2.17
N PRO A 68 2.81 1.82 1.32
CA PRO A 68 2.13 0.59 1.71
C PRO A 68 2.80 -0.10 2.91
N VAL A 69 4.13 -0.02 3.04
CA VAL A 69 4.84 -0.54 4.23
C VAL A 69 4.42 0.23 5.48
N VAL A 70 4.51 1.55 5.50
CA VAL A 70 4.13 2.36 6.67
C VAL A 70 2.67 2.12 7.09
N ILE A 71 1.75 2.05 6.12
CA ILE A 71 0.34 1.78 6.37
C ILE A 71 0.15 0.38 7.00
N SER A 72 0.78 -0.64 6.42
CA SER A 72 0.68 -2.02 6.92
C SER A 72 1.18 -2.15 8.36
N VAL A 73 2.35 -1.58 8.66
CA VAL A 73 2.96 -1.60 9.99
C VAL A 73 2.09 -0.86 10.99
N TYR A 74 1.65 0.36 10.66
CA TYR A 74 0.79 1.15 11.53
C TYR A 74 -0.49 0.40 11.89
N ILE A 75 -1.18 -0.15 10.89
CA ILE A 75 -2.50 -0.78 11.06
C ILE A 75 -2.37 -2.10 11.80
N PHE A 76 -1.33 -2.88 11.53
CA PHE A 76 -1.05 -4.11 12.26
C PHE A 76 -1.00 -3.88 13.78
N PHE A 77 -0.32 -2.82 14.22
CA PHE A 77 -0.21 -2.49 15.65
C PHE A 77 -1.45 -1.78 16.22
N THR A 78 -2.13 -0.94 15.45
CA THR A 78 -3.19 -0.06 15.99
C THR A 78 -4.59 -0.65 15.89
N ILE A 79 -4.90 -1.47 14.88
CA ILE A 79 -6.29 -1.87 14.61
C ILE A 79 -6.89 -2.74 15.73
N GLN A 80 -6.08 -3.55 16.40
CA GLN A 80 -6.54 -4.43 17.48
C GLN A 80 -6.86 -3.66 18.77
N LYS A 81 -6.20 -2.52 19.00
CA LYS A 81 -6.30 -1.75 20.24
C LYS A 81 -7.28 -0.58 20.13
N TYR A 82 -7.31 0.10 18.98
CA TYR A 82 -8.11 1.33 18.79
C TYR A 82 -8.98 1.31 17.52
N GLY A 83 -8.84 0.29 16.66
CA GLY A 83 -9.35 0.38 15.29
C GLY A 83 -8.61 1.45 14.48
N ILE A 84 -9.11 1.78 13.29
CA ILE A 84 -8.56 2.87 12.49
C ILE A 84 -9.19 4.21 12.93
N ASN A 85 -8.42 5.04 13.63
CA ASN A 85 -8.87 6.37 14.06
C ASN A 85 -9.13 7.31 12.86
N ASN A 86 -10.03 8.28 13.01
CA ASN A 86 -10.38 9.25 11.97
C ASN A 86 -9.17 10.06 11.49
N ILE A 87 -8.24 10.42 12.38
CA ILE A 87 -6.99 11.11 12.00
C ILE A 87 -6.17 10.22 11.06
N ALA A 88 -6.00 8.93 11.39
CA ALA A 88 -5.26 7.99 10.55
C ALA A 88 -5.94 7.79 9.19
N LYS A 89 -7.27 7.76 9.13
CA LYS A 89 -8.01 7.71 7.87
C LYS A 89 -7.77 8.94 7.01
N LEU A 90 -7.77 10.13 7.60
CA LEU A 90 -7.50 11.37 6.87
C LEU A 90 -6.06 11.41 6.34
N VAL A 91 -5.08 11.12 7.20
CA VAL A 91 -3.66 11.17 6.82
C VAL A 91 -3.33 10.12 5.76
N PHE A 92 -3.60 8.83 6.04
CA PHE A 92 -3.26 7.77 5.09
C PHE A 92 -4.18 7.75 3.88
N GLY A 93 -5.46 8.07 4.05
CA GLY A 93 -6.38 8.24 2.91
C GLY A 93 -5.90 9.35 1.98
N GLY A 94 -5.51 10.51 2.52
CA GLY A 94 -4.92 11.60 1.75
C GLY A 94 -3.64 11.19 1.03
N MET A 95 -2.72 10.50 1.72
CA MET A 95 -1.48 10.00 1.09
C MET A 95 -1.76 9.01 -0.06
N ILE A 96 -2.68 8.06 0.13
CA ILE A 96 -3.08 7.12 -0.93
C ILE A 96 -3.72 7.87 -2.09
N PHE A 97 -4.60 8.84 -1.81
CA PHE A 97 -5.27 9.64 -2.83
C PHE A 97 -4.26 10.44 -3.67
N THR A 98 -3.30 11.10 -3.04
CA THR A 98 -2.22 11.80 -3.75
C THR A 98 -1.37 10.84 -4.58
N LYS A 99 -1.06 9.64 -4.06
CA LYS A 99 -0.33 8.61 -4.81
C LYS A 99 -1.12 8.14 -6.04
N LEU A 100 -2.43 7.91 -5.91
CA LEU A 100 -3.33 7.58 -7.02
C LEU A 100 -3.36 8.71 -8.07
N GLY A 101 -3.51 9.95 -7.65
CA GLY A 101 -3.46 11.11 -8.53
C GLY A 101 -2.16 11.18 -9.32
N ASN A 102 -1.01 10.99 -8.63
CA ASN A 102 0.30 10.93 -9.28
C ASN A 102 0.42 9.79 -10.29
N ILE A 103 -0.15 8.60 -9.99
CA ILE A 103 -0.16 7.50 -10.95
C ILE A 103 -0.96 7.90 -12.18
N ILE A 104 -2.19 8.40 -12.01
CA ILE A 104 -3.08 8.80 -13.11
C ILE A 104 -2.44 9.86 -14.00
N ILE A 105 -1.76 10.86 -13.42
CA ILE A 105 -1.08 11.94 -14.17
C ILE A 105 0.08 11.42 -15.04
N LYS A 106 0.72 10.31 -14.68
CA LYS A 106 1.78 9.70 -15.51
C LYS A 106 1.24 9.18 -16.85
N LEU A 107 -0.08 8.94 -16.99
CA LEU A 107 -0.77 8.55 -18.22
C LEU A 107 -0.09 7.42 -19.01
N GLN A 108 0.47 6.42 -18.30
CA GLN A 108 1.18 5.30 -18.91
C GLN A 108 0.21 4.18 -19.35
N PHE A 109 -0.74 4.51 -20.22
CA PHE A 109 -1.83 3.61 -20.63
C PHE A 109 -1.39 2.31 -21.32
N ASN A 110 -0.14 2.21 -21.77
CA ASN A 110 0.40 1.01 -22.39
C ASN A 110 1.13 0.08 -21.41
N SER A 111 1.20 0.44 -20.12
CA SER A 111 1.88 -0.37 -19.09
C SER A 111 0.88 -1.24 -18.33
N PHE A 112 1.14 -2.54 -18.25
CA PHE A 112 0.36 -3.45 -17.40
C PHE A 112 0.45 -3.06 -15.91
N PHE A 113 1.65 -2.68 -15.45
CA PHE A 113 1.89 -2.28 -14.06
C PHE A 113 1.09 -1.04 -13.66
N TYR A 114 0.91 -0.09 -14.59
CA TYR A 114 0.10 1.11 -14.38
C TYR A 114 -1.33 0.77 -13.93
N TYR A 115 -2.02 -0.12 -14.65
CA TYR A 115 -3.38 -0.54 -14.28
C TYR A 115 -3.41 -1.34 -12.98
N ALA A 116 -2.42 -2.22 -12.76
CA ALA A 116 -2.30 -2.99 -11.53
C ALA A 116 -2.20 -2.07 -10.30
N PHE A 117 -1.35 -1.04 -10.35
CA PHE A 117 -1.24 -0.08 -9.25
C PHE A 117 -2.51 0.72 -9.02
N ILE A 118 -3.19 1.19 -10.07
CA ILE A 118 -4.46 1.92 -9.92
C ILE A 118 -5.48 1.06 -9.17
N ILE A 119 -5.64 -0.20 -9.58
CA ILE A 119 -6.60 -1.13 -8.95
C ILE A 119 -6.20 -1.37 -7.48
N LEU A 120 -4.94 -1.71 -7.23
CA LEU A 120 -4.47 -2.05 -5.89
C LEU A 120 -4.55 -0.85 -4.93
N TYR A 121 -4.12 0.34 -5.34
CA TYR A 121 -4.21 1.54 -4.50
C TYR A 121 -5.66 1.98 -4.31
N THR A 122 -6.55 1.76 -5.27
CA THR A 122 -7.99 2.02 -5.12
C THR A 122 -8.60 1.08 -4.08
N VAL A 123 -8.28 -0.22 -4.13
CA VAL A 123 -8.71 -1.20 -3.11
C VAL A 123 -8.18 -0.82 -1.73
N LEU A 124 -6.91 -0.40 -1.64
CA LEU A 124 -6.30 0.06 -0.39
C LEU A 124 -7.02 1.30 0.15
N PHE A 125 -7.32 2.28 -0.70
CA PHE A 125 -8.04 3.50 -0.35
C PHE A 125 -9.44 3.22 0.21
N ILE A 126 -10.22 2.41 -0.50
CA ILE A 126 -11.57 2.03 -0.07
C ILE A 126 -11.51 1.30 1.27
N SER A 127 -10.56 0.38 1.42
CA SER A 127 -10.36 -0.38 2.67
C SER A 127 -10.00 0.51 3.85
N MET A 128 -9.24 1.59 3.61
CA MET A 128 -8.87 2.57 4.62
C MET A 128 -10.03 3.48 5.05
N ILE A 129 -10.82 3.96 4.11
CA ILE A 129 -11.93 4.88 4.40
C ILE A 129 -13.12 4.16 5.01
N LYS A 130 -13.32 2.87 4.66
CA LYS A 130 -14.44 2.08 5.16
C LYS A 130 -14.51 2.18 6.69
N LYS A 131 -15.69 2.53 7.19
CA LYS A 131 -15.89 2.71 8.63
C LYS A 131 -15.65 1.37 9.33
N TYR A 132 -14.60 1.31 10.15
CA TYR A 132 -14.40 0.20 11.08
C TYR A 132 -15.58 0.19 12.06
N ARG A 133 -16.55 -0.71 11.84
CA ARG A 133 -17.55 -1.04 12.85
C ARG A 133 -16.83 -1.92 13.85
N GLN A 134 -16.41 -1.34 14.97
CA GLN A 134 -16.12 -2.13 16.17
C GLN A 134 -17.38 -2.94 16.44
N ASP A 135 -17.28 -4.25 16.35
CA ASP A 135 -18.35 -5.17 16.72
C ASP A 135 -18.51 -5.06 18.25
N LYS A 136 -19.21 -4.01 18.69
CA LYS A 136 -19.65 -3.83 20.08
C LYS A 136 -20.85 -4.76 20.39
N ASP A 137 -21.30 -5.55 19.42
CA ASP A 137 -22.47 -6.40 19.56
C ASP A 137 -22.11 -7.73 20.25
N GLY A 138 -20.84 -8.16 20.19
CA GLY A 138 -20.37 -9.34 20.91
C GLY A 138 -20.48 -9.23 22.44
N ILE A 139 -20.38 -8.04 23.04
CA ILE A 139 -20.54 -7.87 24.50
C ILE A 139 -22.03 -7.88 24.90
N LYS A 140 -22.94 -7.47 24.01
CA LYS A 140 -24.38 -7.47 24.31
C LYS A 140 -24.97 -8.87 24.31
N ASP A 141 -24.45 -9.79 23.48
CA ASP A 141 -24.92 -11.16 23.46
C ASP A 141 -24.50 -11.96 24.71
N TYR A 142 -23.29 -11.76 25.25
CA TYR A 142 -22.89 -12.43 26.50
C TYR A 142 -23.74 -12.01 27.71
N VAL A 143 -24.15 -10.74 27.78
CA VAL A 143 -24.99 -10.23 28.88
C VAL A 143 -26.44 -10.71 28.76
N LYS A 144 -26.92 -10.95 27.53
CA LYS A 144 -28.28 -11.47 27.32
C LYS A 144 -28.43 -12.94 27.68
N VAL A 145 -27.40 -13.76 27.45
CA VAL A 145 -27.43 -15.20 27.74
C VAL A 145 -27.30 -15.50 29.23
N THR A 146 -26.73 -14.57 30.02
CA THR A 146 -26.59 -14.73 31.48
C THR A 146 -27.81 -14.23 32.28
N GLN A 147 -28.84 -13.71 31.62
CA GLN A 147 -30.09 -13.26 32.25
C GLN A 147 -31.33 -14.11 31.90
N LEU A 148 -31.11 -15.32 31.37
CA LEU A 148 -32.14 -16.36 31.16
C LEU A 148 -31.78 -17.58 32.00
#